data_AF-A0A0S8D7A9-F1
#
_entry.id   AF-A0A0S8D7A9-F1
#
_cell.length_a   1.000
_cell.length_b   1.000
_cell.length_c   1.000
_cell.angle_alpha   90.00
_cell.angle_beta   90.00
_cell.angle_gamma   90.00
#
_symmetry.space_group_name_H-M   'P 1'
#
loop_
_entity.id
_entity.type
_entity.pdbx_description
1 polymer ?
#
loop_
_entity_poly.entity_id
_entity_poly.type
_entity_poly.pdbx_seq_one_letter_code
_entity_poly.pdbx_strand_id
1 'polypeptide(L)'
;MVFNSFIFSMPAGNPSFPSLIKKGFFISQATWFNFRVGYEGNFVRDRLFLQNDQSKKKVDDFKKYSNSVKGVFNILKRLDIYGTWGENKIEANWIIEEMQDVYSFLEIESKYSNCWSCGGKAIFFEWGNTTLSLGGGYSYTNPKILYLIKNGEVDKLDSFNINVHEWQVDMGISYKIDMFVPYVLAKYSKAKAKLAIDNCIIGSNFSSELYMKSKNNFG
;
A
#
# COMPACT_ATOMS: atom_id res chain seq x y z
N MET A 1 -35.83 9.69 -14.39
CA MET A 1 -35.03 8.67 -15.10
C MET A 1 -33.96 8.20 -14.12
N VAL A 2 -34.20 7.11 -13.41
CA VAL A 2 -33.30 6.63 -12.34
C VAL A 2 -32.27 5.70 -12.98
N PHE A 3 -31.04 6.19 -13.13
CA PHE A 3 -29.90 5.37 -13.54
C PHE A 3 -29.54 4.43 -12.37
N ASN A 4 -30.00 3.19 -12.43
CA ASN A 4 -29.53 2.11 -11.56
C ASN A 4 -28.11 1.70 -12.00
N SER A 5 -27.10 2.39 -11.50
CA SER A 5 -25.72 1.90 -11.59
C SER A 5 -25.51 0.84 -10.52
N PHE A 6 -25.51 -0.44 -10.92
CA PHE A 6 -25.01 -1.53 -10.08
C PHE A 6 -23.49 -1.36 -9.92
N ILE A 7 -23.08 -0.53 -8.97
CA ILE A 7 -21.69 -0.42 -8.55
C ILE A 7 -21.40 -1.69 -7.74
N PHE A 8 -20.90 -2.73 -8.41
CA PHE A 8 -20.33 -3.87 -7.72
C PHE A 8 -19.05 -3.40 -7.03
N SER A 9 -19.08 -3.34 -5.69
CA SER A 9 -17.85 -3.20 -4.92
C SER A 9 -17.00 -4.45 -5.14
N MET A 10 -15.72 -4.26 -5.44
CA MET A 10 -14.80 -5.36 -5.59
C MET A 10 -14.35 -5.78 -4.18
N PRO A 11 -14.75 -6.95 -3.64
CA PRO A 11 -14.29 -7.38 -2.32
C PRO A 11 -12.76 -7.55 -2.35
N ALA A 12 -12.05 -6.58 -1.78
CA ALA A 12 -10.60 -6.61 -1.68
C ALA A 12 -10.19 -7.66 -0.63
N GLY A 13 -9.35 -8.61 -1.03
CA GLY A 13 -8.68 -9.54 -0.11
C GLY A 13 -9.28 -10.94 0.02
N ASN A 14 -10.46 -11.25 -0.54
CA ASN A 14 -11.03 -12.60 -0.44
C ASN A 14 -10.15 -13.64 -1.18
N PRO A 15 -9.74 -14.75 -0.52
CA PRO A 15 -8.97 -15.83 -1.15
C PRO A 15 -9.65 -16.50 -2.35
N SER A 16 -10.97 -16.60 -2.33
CA SER A 16 -11.80 -17.13 -3.42
C SER A 16 -12.09 -16.11 -4.51
N PHE A 17 -11.54 -14.90 -4.44
CA PHE A 17 -11.86 -13.83 -5.39
C PHE A 17 -11.63 -14.15 -6.88
N PRO A 18 -10.59 -14.91 -7.27
CA PRO A 18 -10.42 -15.34 -8.65
C PRO A 18 -11.60 -16.18 -9.20
N SER A 19 -12.36 -16.85 -8.34
CA SER A 19 -13.45 -17.76 -8.72
C SER A 19 -14.87 -17.21 -8.47
N LEU A 20 -15.01 -16.14 -7.66
CA LEU A 20 -16.30 -15.59 -7.22
C LEU A 20 -17.04 -14.76 -8.28
N ILE A 21 -16.34 -13.92 -9.06
CA ILE A 21 -16.98 -13.05 -10.06
C ILE A 21 -17.07 -13.77 -11.41
N LYS A 22 -18.24 -14.37 -11.68
CA LYS A 22 -18.50 -15.16 -12.89
C LYS A 22 -19.12 -14.39 -14.06
N LYS A 23 -19.60 -13.15 -13.86
CA LYS A 23 -20.20 -12.30 -14.90
C LYS A 23 -19.57 -10.92 -14.89
N GLY A 24 -18.97 -10.52 -16.01
CA GLY A 24 -18.56 -9.13 -16.28
C GLY A 24 -19.61 -8.42 -17.14
N PHE A 25 -19.58 -7.08 -17.17
CA PHE A 25 -20.50 -6.28 -18.01
C PHE A 25 -20.28 -6.46 -19.51
N PHE A 26 -19.07 -6.82 -19.94
CA PHE A 26 -18.66 -6.82 -21.36
C PHE A 26 -18.08 -8.16 -21.86
N ILE A 27 -17.96 -9.19 -21.01
CA ILE A 27 -17.31 -10.47 -21.37
C ILE A 27 -18.25 -11.65 -21.06
N SER A 28 -18.49 -12.48 -22.07
CA SER A 28 -19.30 -13.71 -22.02
C SER A 28 -18.75 -14.72 -20.99
N GLN A 29 -19.64 -15.49 -20.32
CA GLN A 29 -19.30 -16.44 -19.25
C GLN A 29 -18.37 -17.61 -19.66
N ALA A 30 -18.11 -17.80 -20.96
CA ALA A 30 -17.44 -18.96 -21.53
C ALA A 30 -15.94 -18.78 -21.83
N THR A 31 -15.32 -17.64 -21.50
CA THR A 31 -13.90 -17.40 -21.79
C THR A 31 -12.98 -17.87 -20.66
N TRP A 32 -11.80 -18.37 -21.04
CA TRP A 32 -10.74 -18.81 -20.12
C TRP A 32 -10.02 -17.64 -19.43
N PHE A 33 -10.35 -16.41 -19.81
CA PHE A 33 -9.84 -15.17 -19.22
C PHE A 33 -10.98 -14.22 -18.87
N ASN A 34 -10.74 -13.32 -17.92
CA ASN A 34 -11.67 -12.26 -17.54
C ASN A 34 -10.88 -11.00 -17.18
N PHE A 35 -11.39 -9.83 -17.55
CA PHE A 35 -10.82 -8.54 -17.19
C PHE A 35 -11.77 -7.77 -16.29
N ARG A 36 -11.24 -7.24 -15.18
CA ARG A 36 -11.98 -6.46 -14.18
C ARG A 36 -11.29 -5.14 -13.95
N VAL A 37 -12.06 -4.07 -13.82
CA VAL A 37 -11.58 -2.75 -13.45
C VAL A 37 -12.33 -2.30 -12.21
N GLY A 38 -11.62 -1.68 -11.27
CA GLY A 38 -12.20 -1.11 -10.07
C GLY A 38 -11.45 0.12 -9.61
N TYR A 39 -12.07 0.84 -8.68
CA TYR A 39 -11.44 1.93 -7.95
C TYR A 39 -11.07 1.45 -6.55
N GLU A 40 -9.86 1.79 -6.09
CA GLU A 40 -9.34 1.47 -4.76
C GLU A 40 -8.88 2.76 -4.07
N GLY A 41 -9.60 3.14 -3.01
CA GLY A 41 -9.18 4.16 -2.05
C GLY A 41 -8.57 3.48 -0.82
N ASN A 42 -7.31 3.76 -0.52
CA ASN A 42 -6.59 3.18 0.60
C ASN A 42 -6.12 4.29 1.54
N PHE A 43 -6.51 4.18 2.81
CA PHE A 43 -6.25 5.13 3.87
C PHE A 43 -5.49 4.40 4.98
N VAL A 44 -4.19 4.65 5.08
CA VAL A 44 -3.34 4.04 6.10
C VAL A 44 -3.01 5.11 7.14
N ARG A 45 -3.21 4.78 8.41
CA ARG A 45 -2.85 5.62 9.57
C ARG A 45 -1.99 4.81 10.54
N ASP A 46 -1.23 5.50 11.37
CA ASP A 46 -0.46 4.95 12.50
C ASP A 46 0.50 3.82 12.12
N ARG A 47 1.09 3.89 10.92
CA ARG A 47 2.04 2.88 10.48
C ARG A 47 3.35 3.06 11.23
N LEU A 48 3.73 2.04 12.01
CA LEU A 48 4.99 2.03 12.75
C LEU A 48 6.18 1.90 11.80
N PHE A 49 6.93 2.98 11.63
CA PHE A 49 8.24 2.97 10.98
C PHE A 49 9.37 3.05 12.01
N LEU A 50 10.37 2.21 11.82
CA LEU A 50 11.63 2.24 12.56
C LEU A 50 12.71 2.86 11.68
N GLN A 51 13.45 3.82 12.23
CA GLN A 51 14.65 4.37 11.62
C GLN A 51 15.79 3.35 11.75
N ASN A 52 16.51 3.11 10.65
CA ASN A 52 17.57 2.09 10.63
C ASN A 52 18.92 2.61 11.14
N ASP A 53 19.14 3.93 11.14
CA ASP A 53 20.41 4.56 11.51
C ASP A 53 20.23 5.50 12.72
N GLN A 54 20.78 5.05 13.85
CA GLN A 54 21.15 5.78 15.08
C GLN A 54 20.10 6.51 15.92
N SER A 55 18.83 6.60 15.52
CA SER A 55 17.77 7.03 16.44
C SER A 55 16.98 5.83 16.97
N LYS A 56 16.77 5.75 18.29
CA LYS A 56 15.92 4.73 18.93
C LYS A 56 14.42 5.06 18.80
N LYS A 57 14.05 6.14 18.12
CA LYS A 57 12.70 6.69 18.15
C LYS A 57 11.89 6.29 16.92
N LYS A 58 10.61 6.06 17.17
CA LYS A 58 9.62 5.63 16.19
C LYS A 58 9.11 6.87 15.46
N VAL A 59 8.63 6.70 14.23
CA VAL A 59 7.77 7.72 13.63
C VAL A 59 6.44 7.69 14.38
N ASP A 60 6.04 8.86 14.88
CA ASP A 60 4.91 8.99 15.81
C ASP A 60 3.57 8.91 15.08
N ASP A 61 3.45 9.61 13.94
CA ASP A 61 2.25 9.58 13.10
C ASP A 61 2.65 9.49 11.62
N PHE A 62 2.14 8.45 10.96
CA PHE A 62 2.30 8.27 9.52
C PHE A 62 0.93 8.05 8.89
N LYS A 63 0.57 8.95 7.97
CA LYS A 63 -0.67 8.87 7.20
C LYS A 63 -0.35 8.79 5.71
N LYS A 64 -1.05 7.90 5.03
CA LYS A 64 -0.99 7.75 3.58
C LYS A 64 -2.39 7.69 3.01
N TYR A 65 -2.66 8.58 2.08
CA TYR A 65 -3.89 8.64 1.30
C TYR A 65 -3.56 8.20 -0.10
N SER A 66 -4.22 7.16 -0.60
CA SER A 66 -4.00 6.64 -1.95
C SER A 66 -5.33 6.48 -2.66
N ASN A 67 -5.45 7.07 -3.83
CA ASN A 67 -6.60 6.91 -4.72
C ASN A 67 -6.09 6.31 -6.01
N SER A 68 -6.60 5.13 -6.39
CA SER A 68 -6.07 4.41 -7.54
C SER A 68 -7.13 3.66 -8.32
N VAL A 69 -6.89 3.52 -9.61
CA VAL A 69 -7.62 2.61 -10.49
C VAL A 69 -6.87 1.29 -10.51
N LYS A 70 -7.61 0.19 -10.42
CA LYS A 70 -7.10 -1.19 -10.40
C LYS A 70 -7.63 -1.96 -11.58
N GLY A 71 -6.73 -2.45 -12.42
CA GLY A 71 -7.02 -3.44 -13.44
C GLY A 71 -6.64 -4.83 -12.92
N VAL A 72 -7.48 -5.82 -13.15
CA VAL A 72 -7.22 -7.23 -12.84
C VAL A 72 -7.51 -8.08 -14.05
N PHE A 73 -6.51 -8.83 -14.48
CA PHE A 73 -6.61 -9.85 -15.49
C PHE A 73 -6.63 -11.22 -14.81
N ASN A 74 -7.74 -11.93 -14.92
CA ASN A 74 -7.93 -13.26 -14.39
C ASN A 74 -7.73 -14.30 -15.49
N ILE A 75 -6.99 -15.35 -15.19
CA ILE A 75 -6.71 -16.49 -16.05
C ILE A 75 -7.24 -17.75 -15.37
N LEU A 76 -8.04 -18.53 -16.10
CA LEU A 76 -8.59 -19.83 -15.69
C LEU A 76 -9.35 -19.81 -14.36
N LYS A 77 -9.84 -18.65 -13.91
CA LYS A 77 -10.52 -18.47 -12.61
C LYS A 77 -9.63 -18.84 -11.41
N ARG A 78 -8.30 -18.92 -11.61
CA ARG A 78 -7.33 -19.35 -10.60
C ARG A 78 -6.21 -18.34 -10.39
N LEU A 79 -5.81 -17.62 -11.42
CA LEU A 79 -4.72 -16.65 -11.35
C LEU A 79 -5.25 -15.26 -11.64
N ASP A 80 -5.17 -14.36 -10.67
CA ASP A 80 -5.35 -12.93 -10.84
C ASP A 80 -3.99 -12.27 -10.98
N ILE A 81 -3.79 -11.53 -12.06
CA ILE A 81 -2.69 -10.58 -12.22
C ILE A 81 -3.32 -9.20 -12.13
N TYR A 82 -2.79 -8.32 -11.29
CA TYR A 82 -3.35 -6.99 -11.10
C TYR A 82 -2.30 -5.90 -11.18
N GLY A 83 -2.74 -4.74 -11.64
CA GLY A 83 -1.99 -3.49 -11.62
C GLY A 83 -2.87 -2.39 -11.06
N THR A 84 -2.28 -1.49 -10.28
CA THR A 84 -2.93 -0.26 -9.87
C THR A 84 -2.10 0.93 -10.33
N TRP A 85 -2.80 1.99 -10.71
CA TRP A 85 -2.20 3.29 -10.98
C TRP A 85 -3.09 4.37 -10.41
N GLY A 86 -2.49 5.38 -9.81
CA GLY A 86 -3.21 6.49 -9.23
C GLY A 86 -2.28 7.46 -8.54
N GLU A 87 -2.83 8.17 -7.57
CA GLU A 87 -2.13 9.22 -6.85
C GLU A 87 -2.08 8.92 -5.36
N ASN A 88 -1.06 9.42 -4.71
CA ASN A 88 -0.98 9.37 -3.26
C ASN A 88 -0.43 10.65 -2.63
N LYS A 89 -0.81 10.84 -1.37
CA LYS A 89 -0.31 11.86 -0.47
C LYS A 89 0.25 11.17 0.78
N ILE A 90 1.42 11.60 1.22
CA ILE A 90 2.06 11.15 2.45
C ILE A 90 2.16 12.32 3.41
N GLU A 91 1.76 12.08 4.65
CA GLU A 91 1.93 12.99 5.78
C GLU A 91 2.65 12.19 6.88
N ALA A 92 3.72 12.74 7.43
CA ALA A 92 4.50 12.08 8.46
C ALA A 92 5.05 13.09 9.48
N ASN A 93 4.92 12.74 10.76
CA ASN A 93 5.47 13.49 11.88
C ASN A 93 6.51 12.63 12.60
N TRP A 94 7.69 13.18 12.83
CA TRP A 94 8.74 12.48 13.54
C TRP A 94 9.53 13.38 14.49
N ILE A 95 10.11 12.76 15.51
CA ILE A 95 11.02 13.42 16.46
C ILE A 95 12.40 12.82 16.26
N ILE A 96 13.34 13.64 15.80
CA ILE A 96 14.75 13.28 15.65
C ILE A 96 15.50 13.75 16.89
N GLU A 97 16.36 12.88 17.42
CA GLU A 97 17.34 13.25 18.44
C GLU A 97 18.66 13.56 17.73
N GLU A 98 19.11 14.82 17.79
CA GLU A 98 20.31 15.25 17.07
C GLU A 98 21.59 15.04 17.90
N MET A 99 21.55 15.45 19.17
CA MET A 99 22.60 15.25 20.18
C MET A 99 21.93 15.09 21.55
N GLN A 100 22.60 14.49 22.54
CA GLN A 100 22.07 14.22 23.89
C GLN A 100 21.07 15.29 24.38
N ASP A 101 19.79 14.89 24.50
CA ASP A 101 18.65 15.70 24.96
C ASP A 101 18.19 16.88 24.07
N VAL A 102 18.69 16.99 22.83
CA VAL A 102 18.18 17.93 21.82
C VAL A 102 17.27 17.20 20.84
N TYR A 103 15.98 17.56 20.88
CA TYR A 103 14.95 17.00 20.02
C TYR A 103 14.56 18.00 18.93
N SER A 104 14.61 17.53 17.68
CA SER A 104 14.05 18.25 16.54
C SER A 104 12.73 17.61 16.12
N PHE A 105 11.67 18.41 16.08
CA PHE A 105 10.39 18.00 15.50
C PHE A 105 10.43 18.23 13.99
N LEU A 106 10.09 17.20 13.23
CA LEU A 106 9.87 17.33 11.80
C LEU A 106 8.45 16.94 11.42
N GLU A 107 7.83 17.80 10.64
CA GLU A 107 6.59 17.51 9.94
C GLU A 107 6.83 17.59 8.44
N ILE A 108 6.38 16.55 7.75
CA ILE A 108 6.50 16.39 6.31
C ILE A 108 5.13 16.20 5.73
N GLU A 109 4.80 17.04 4.76
CA GLU A 109 3.65 16.86 3.88
C GLU A 109 4.12 16.76 2.44
N SER A 110 3.63 15.75 1.73
CA SER A 110 3.93 15.56 0.32
C SER A 110 2.83 16.10 -0.60
N LYS A 111 3.21 16.51 -1.82
CA LYS A 111 2.25 16.71 -2.91
C LYS A 111 1.65 15.37 -3.34
N TYR A 112 0.48 15.44 -3.98
CA TYR A 112 -0.06 14.30 -4.72
C TYR A 112 0.93 13.87 -5.80
N SER A 113 1.26 12.58 -5.80
CA SER A 113 2.22 12.02 -6.74
C SER A 113 1.73 10.71 -7.31
N ASN A 114 2.21 10.40 -8.51
CA ASN A 114 1.89 9.14 -9.16
C ASN A 114 2.43 7.97 -8.34
N CYS A 115 1.56 6.99 -8.13
CA CYS A 115 1.87 5.73 -7.49
C CYS A 115 1.37 4.59 -8.35
N TRP A 116 2.14 3.51 -8.38
CA TRP A 116 1.74 2.30 -9.09
C TRP A 116 2.02 1.09 -8.23
N SER A 117 1.23 0.04 -8.45
CA SER A 117 1.50 -1.26 -7.89
C SER A 117 1.20 -2.34 -8.91
N CYS A 118 1.85 -3.48 -8.76
CA CYS A 118 1.53 -4.68 -9.50
C CYS A 118 1.60 -5.89 -8.57
N GLY A 119 0.90 -6.95 -8.93
CA GLY A 119 0.95 -8.17 -8.15
C GLY A 119 0.12 -9.26 -8.77
N GLY A 120 0.07 -10.37 -8.06
CA GLY A 120 -0.73 -11.51 -8.45
C GLY A 120 -1.29 -12.25 -7.26
N LYS A 121 -2.35 -13.00 -7.49
CA LYS A 121 -2.96 -13.92 -6.53
C LYS A 121 -3.34 -15.19 -7.26
N ALA A 122 -2.88 -16.32 -6.76
CA ALA A 122 -3.17 -17.63 -7.30
C ALA A 122 -3.92 -18.48 -6.28
N ILE A 123 -4.95 -19.18 -6.73
CA ILE A 123 -5.52 -20.32 -6.02
C ILE A 123 -4.61 -21.52 -6.30
N PHE A 124 -3.94 -22.01 -5.27
CA PHE A 124 -3.01 -23.14 -5.41
C PHE A 124 -3.64 -24.46 -4.98
N PHE A 125 -4.67 -24.43 -4.14
CA PHE A 125 -5.36 -25.63 -3.70
C PHE A 125 -6.86 -25.38 -3.55
N GLU A 126 -7.66 -26.30 -4.09
CA GLU A 126 -9.11 -26.35 -3.94
C GLU A 126 -9.50 -27.77 -3.54
N TRP A 127 -10.22 -27.90 -2.42
CA TRP A 127 -10.74 -29.18 -1.96
C TRP A 127 -12.19 -29.02 -1.52
N GLY A 128 -13.10 -29.51 -2.37
CA GLY A 128 -14.53 -29.34 -2.17
C GLY A 128 -14.91 -27.85 -2.16
N ASN A 129 -15.36 -27.38 -1.01
CA ASN A 129 -15.72 -25.98 -0.78
C ASN A 129 -14.59 -25.14 -0.16
N THR A 130 -13.43 -25.74 0.11
CA THR A 130 -12.26 -25.06 0.67
C THR A 130 -11.35 -24.57 -0.45
N THR A 131 -10.95 -23.30 -0.37
CA THR A 131 -10.01 -22.68 -1.32
C THR A 131 -8.86 -22.05 -0.56
N LEU A 132 -7.65 -22.34 -1.00
CA LEU A 132 -6.40 -21.82 -0.45
C LEU A 132 -5.68 -21.01 -1.52
N SER A 133 -5.37 -19.76 -1.18
CA SER A 133 -4.77 -18.79 -2.10
C SER A 133 -3.47 -18.23 -1.54
N LEU A 134 -2.56 -17.93 -2.45
CA LEU A 134 -1.33 -17.21 -2.17
C LEU A 134 -1.26 -16.00 -3.10
N GLY A 135 -0.91 -14.85 -2.53
CA GLY A 135 -0.82 -13.59 -3.22
C GLY A 135 0.46 -12.85 -2.89
N GLY A 136 0.83 -11.96 -3.78
CA GLY A 136 1.95 -11.07 -3.57
C GLY A 136 1.78 -9.81 -4.41
N GLY A 137 2.51 -8.77 -4.04
CA GLY A 137 2.52 -7.54 -4.79
C GLY A 137 3.67 -6.64 -4.41
N TYR A 138 3.96 -5.72 -5.31
CA TYR A 138 4.95 -4.67 -5.16
C TYR A 138 4.30 -3.33 -5.48
N SER A 139 4.61 -2.31 -4.69
CA SER A 139 4.17 -0.95 -4.92
C SER A 139 5.33 0.02 -4.79
N TYR A 140 5.29 1.05 -5.64
CA TYR A 140 6.27 2.10 -5.69
C TYR A 140 5.58 3.46 -5.74
N THR A 141 6.20 4.43 -5.07
CA THR A 141 5.81 5.82 -5.17
C THR A 141 6.99 6.73 -4.84
N ASN A 142 6.97 7.91 -5.46
CA ASN A 142 8.00 8.92 -5.29
C ASN A 142 7.39 10.33 -5.16
N PRO A 143 6.71 10.63 -4.05
CA PRO A 143 6.13 11.94 -3.85
C PRO A 143 7.18 13.01 -3.55
N LYS A 144 6.92 14.19 -4.12
CA LYS A 144 7.67 15.41 -3.80
C LYS A 144 7.15 16.00 -2.50
N ILE A 145 8.05 16.42 -1.62
CA ILE A 145 7.69 17.09 -0.37
C ILE A 145 7.27 18.53 -0.68
N LEU A 146 6.15 18.98 -0.09
CA LEU A 146 5.62 20.33 -0.23
C LEU A 146 6.28 21.27 0.78
N TYR A 147 6.37 20.84 2.03
CA TYR A 147 7.03 21.57 3.10
C TYR A 147 7.63 20.61 4.11
N LEU A 148 8.70 21.09 4.74
CA LEU A 148 9.36 20.48 5.87
C LEU A 148 9.38 21.53 6.98
N ILE A 149 8.73 21.23 8.09
CA ILE A 149 8.75 22.10 9.27
C ILE A 149 9.76 21.49 10.24
N LYS A 150 10.85 22.21 10.53
CA LYS A 150 11.82 21.82 11.55
C LYS A 150 11.69 22.77 12.73
N ASN A 151 11.30 22.27 13.90
CA ASN A 151 11.17 23.07 15.14
C ASN A 151 10.28 24.31 15.01
N GLY A 152 9.25 24.26 14.14
CA GLY A 152 8.33 25.37 13.91
C GLY A 152 8.76 26.35 12.81
N GLU A 153 9.96 26.20 12.26
CA GLU A 153 10.41 26.98 11.10
C GLU A 153 10.12 26.22 9.80
N VAL A 154 9.49 26.93 8.85
CA VAL A 154 9.18 26.38 7.53
C VAL A 154 10.41 26.55 6.65
N ASP A 155 11.13 25.46 6.45
CA ASP A 155 12.17 25.43 5.45
C ASP A 155 11.53 25.20 4.06
N LYS A 156 11.44 26.28 3.28
CA LYS A 156 11.10 26.20 1.85
C LYS A 156 12.31 25.67 1.11
N LEU A 157 12.33 24.37 0.90
CA LEU A 157 13.46 23.72 0.29
C LEU A 157 13.15 23.34 -1.16
N ASP A 158 14.13 23.60 -2.03
CA ASP A 158 14.08 23.26 -3.44
C ASP A 158 14.20 21.73 -3.61
N SER A 159 13.08 21.11 -3.95
CA SER A 159 12.94 19.71 -4.42
C SER A 159 13.45 18.60 -3.48
N PHE A 160 12.56 18.08 -2.63
CA PHE A 160 12.76 16.79 -1.97
C PHE A 160 11.79 15.72 -2.42
N ASN A 161 12.26 14.49 -2.34
CA ASN A 161 11.54 13.32 -2.79
C ASN A 161 11.59 12.23 -1.71
N ILE A 162 10.46 11.53 -1.51
CA ILE A 162 10.39 10.34 -0.67
C ILE A 162 10.23 9.13 -1.57
N ASN A 163 11.24 8.28 -1.64
CA ASN A 163 11.15 7.04 -2.41
C ASN A 163 10.61 5.92 -1.52
N VAL A 164 9.36 5.51 -1.74
CA VAL A 164 8.71 4.43 -0.96
C VAL A 164 8.53 3.19 -1.81
N HIS A 165 9.07 2.08 -1.30
CA HIS A 165 9.00 0.76 -1.90
C HIS A 165 8.32 -0.18 -0.91
N GLU A 166 7.27 -0.86 -1.31
CA GLU A 166 6.55 -1.78 -0.44
C GLU A 166 6.26 -3.08 -1.16
N TRP A 167 6.69 -4.19 -0.56
CA TRP A 167 6.30 -5.52 -1.00
C TRP A 167 5.36 -6.13 0.03
N GLN A 168 4.43 -6.94 -0.46
CA GLN A 168 3.46 -7.65 0.34
C GLN A 168 3.34 -9.09 -0.14
N VAL A 169 3.10 -10.00 0.78
CA VAL A 169 2.74 -11.39 0.54
C VAL A 169 1.55 -11.71 1.41
N ASP A 170 0.56 -12.39 0.85
CA ASP A 170 -0.63 -12.82 1.56
C ASP A 170 -0.92 -14.30 1.30
N MET A 171 -1.43 -14.97 2.32
CA MET A 171 -1.92 -16.34 2.23
C MET A 171 -3.27 -16.39 2.91
N GLY A 172 -4.25 -16.99 2.26
CA GLY A 172 -5.59 -17.05 2.81
C GLY A 172 -6.31 -18.32 2.48
N ILE A 173 -7.16 -18.72 3.41
CA ILE A 173 -8.07 -19.86 3.30
C ILE A 173 -9.49 -19.36 3.34
N SER A 174 -10.36 -19.96 2.54
CA SER A 174 -11.78 -19.65 2.53
C SER A 174 -12.59 -20.94 2.42
N TYR A 175 -13.80 -20.93 2.98
CA TYR A 175 -14.72 -22.06 2.92
C TYR A 175 -16.08 -21.58 2.45
N LYS A 176 -16.63 -22.21 1.41
CA LYS A 176 -17.94 -21.85 0.85
C LYS A 176 -19.07 -22.61 1.54
N ILE A 177 -19.99 -21.88 2.15
CA ILE A 177 -21.23 -22.38 2.77
C ILE A 177 -22.40 -21.70 2.06
N ASP A 178 -22.93 -22.34 1.02
CA ASP A 178 -24.03 -21.79 0.20
C ASP A 178 -23.73 -20.36 -0.31
N MET A 179 -24.41 -19.33 0.22
CA MET A 179 -24.19 -17.91 -0.10
C MET A 179 -23.08 -17.24 0.73
N PHE A 180 -22.62 -17.86 1.81
CA PHE A 180 -21.60 -17.32 2.72
C PHE A 180 -20.23 -17.89 2.39
N VAL A 181 -19.20 -17.03 2.38
CA VAL A 181 -17.80 -17.44 2.15
C VAL A 181 -16.91 -16.83 3.22
N PRO A 182 -16.91 -17.38 4.46
CA PRO A 182 -15.95 -17.00 5.48
C PRO A 182 -14.51 -17.24 4.99
N TYR A 183 -13.60 -16.38 5.40
CA TYR A 183 -12.19 -16.49 5.07
C TYR A 183 -11.29 -15.95 6.18
N VAL A 184 -10.07 -16.49 6.24
CA VAL A 184 -8.97 -15.99 7.07
C VAL A 184 -7.81 -15.68 6.13
N LEU A 185 -7.17 -14.53 6.33
CA LEU A 185 -6.08 -14.05 5.50
C LEU A 185 -4.93 -13.59 6.41
N ALA A 186 -3.78 -14.22 6.27
CA ALA A 186 -2.54 -13.72 6.85
C ALA A 186 -1.83 -12.85 5.80
N LYS A 187 -1.47 -11.62 6.18
CA LYS A 187 -0.74 -10.70 5.31
C LYS A 187 0.56 -10.24 5.97
N TYR A 188 1.66 -10.35 5.24
CA TYR A 188 2.93 -9.75 5.58
C TYR A 188 3.25 -8.63 4.59
N SER A 189 3.66 -7.48 5.10
CA SER A 189 4.09 -6.35 4.27
C SER A 189 5.33 -5.70 4.87
N LYS A 190 6.25 -5.31 4.00
CA LYS A 190 7.44 -4.56 4.39
C LYS A 190 7.59 -3.37 3.45
N ALA A 191 7.46 -2.18 4.04
CA ALA A 191 7.73 -0.92 3.38
C ALA A 191 9.12 -0.41 3.75
N LYS A 192 9.83 0.11 2.75
CA LYS A 192 11.06 0.89 2.89
C LYS A 192 10.78 2.28 2.34
N ALA A 193 11.04 3.31 3.13
CA ALA A 193 11.06 4.69 2.65
C ALA A 193 12.49 5.21 2.72
N LYS A 194 12.91 5.87 1.64
CA LYS A 194 14.15 6.62 1.56
C LYS A 194 13.80 8.08 1.34
N LEU A 195 14.05 8.90 2.35
CA LEU A 195 14.05 10.35 2.25
C LEU A 195 15.38 10.78 1.64
N ALA A 196 15.38 11.67 0.65
CA ALA A 196 16.59 12.32 0.16
C ALA A 196 16.40 13.83 0.25
N ILE A 197 17.20 14.47 1.09
CA ILE A 197 17.10 15.90 1.40
C ILE A 197 18.40 16.61 1.02
N ASP A 198 18.41 17.23 -0.13
CA ASP A 198 19.54 18.06 -0.55
C ASP A 198 19.73 19.23 0.43
N ASN A 199 20.96 19.45 0.90
CA ASN A 199 21.36 20.55 1.79
C ASN A 199 20.76 20.60 3.21
N CYS A 200 20.09 19.55 3.71
CA CYS A 200 19.71 19.47 5.13
C CYS A 200 20.09 18.13 5.76
N ILE A 201 20.80 18.22 6.90
CA ILE A 201 21.30 17.08 7.67
C ILE A 201 20.20 16.62 8.62
N ILE A 202 19.79 15.36 8.49
CA ILE A 202 18.64 14.78 9.21
C ILE A 202 19.07 13.63 10.12
N GLY A 203 20.35 13.26 10.09
CA GLY A 203 20.94 12.25 10.97
C GLY A 203 22.27 12.68 11.56
N SER A 204 22.61 12.09 12.70
CA SER A 204 23.89 12.27 13.41
C SER A 204 25.14 11.99 12.56
N ASN A 205 24.98 11.30 11.43
CA ASN A 205 26.05 10.95 10.49
C ASN A 205 26.24 11.96 9.34
N PHE A 206 25.70 13.18 9.42
CA PHE A 206 25.79 14.19 8.35
C PHE A 206 25.16 13.72 7.01
N SER A 207 24.24 12.75 7.07
CA SER A 207 23.53 12.20 5.91
C SER A 207 22.27 13.00 5.60
N SER A 208 22.06 13.27 4.31
CA SER A 208 20.81 13.78 3.73
C SER A 208 19.75 12.70 3.53
N GLU A 209 20.09 11.44 3.83
CA GLU A 209 19.22 10.28 3.60
C GLU A 209 18.69 9.68 4.90
N LEU A 210 17.38 9.44 4.94
CA LEU A 210 16.71 8.74 6.04
C LEU A 210 16.11 7.42 5.56
N TYR A 211 16.50 6.32 6.20
CA TYR A 211 15.99 4.99 5.93
C TYR A 211 14.97 4.55 6.97
N MET A 212 13.75 4.29 6.51
CA MET A 212 12.65 3.86 7.38
C MET A 212 12.11 2.50 6.96
N LYS A 213 11.86 1.62 7.94
CA LYS A 213 11.27 0.30 7.73
C LYS A 213 9.98 0.15 8.51
N SER A 214 8.88 -0.18 7.83
CA SER A 214 7.62 -0.47 8.52
C SER A 214 7.66 -1.86 9.14
N LYS A 215 7.21 -1.99 10.40
CA LYS A 215 7.03 -3.27 11.10
C LYS A 215 5.54 -3.56 11.23
N ASN A 216 4.99 -4.38 10.34
CA ASN A 216 3.68 -4.97 10.55
C ASN A 216 3.85 -6.34 11.21
N ASN A 217 3.36 -6.46 12.44
CA ASN A 217 3.06 -7.74 13.06
C ASN A 217 1.67 -8.16 12.58
N PHE A 218 1.54 -9.44 12.22
CA PHE A 218 0.34 -10.18 11.78
C PHE A 218 -1.01 -9.49 12.03
N GLY A 219 -1.76 -9.28 10.94
CA GLY A 219 -3.22 -9.01 10.98
C GLY A 219 -4.00 -10.29 10.74
#